data_AF-A0A9N9HK00-F1
#
_entry.id   AF-A0A9N9HK00-F1
#
_cell.length_a   1.000
_cell.length_b   1.000
_cell.length_c   1.000
_cell.angle_alpha   90.00
_cell.angle_beta   90.00
_cell.angle_gamma   90.00
#
_symmetry.space_group_name_H-M   'P 1'
#
loop_
_entity.id
_entity.type
_entity.pdbx_description
1 polymer ?
#
loop_
_entity_poly.entity_id
_entity_poly.type
_entity_poly.pdbx_seq_one_letter_code
_entity_poly.pdbx_strand_id
1 'polypeptide(L)'
;TDHATEISETLCPRKNLPKNSPPKTEVSAPIPLVRDSNSPDDSQIEEEKIAVAVSCLDDCDNDEEKRNYLRFLISPPAQEDEEVLTKIKEAWVFHISYENGFSLKQEESNPYLAVGTRMLFQLLREKMRLHEIIETYKPPDPLDVVSVIAKHYNRDLKSVTVILVVDGMQQLMENKDDGLKALEVLNDCLAGRSIEECNVDTLMNDLRYNLTKKYRDAIFGSVEEARPIARAILTRRLLNRYKPIPKTDKTPDEFVGGGLIRFEQVENSPKGYLTAPYIWLWIFVEMSQQLGDPILRDWEFADYGEQRALLNPVTSLQAKSWQSFEKLVASFRCIKSAVIEEDEPTSISEVHAGARLNGDIQFKNHNLQLEVAKHHTDTRSKTLTAREWNVVCYNSTVDVRKFKHCIINAPASPYGDFFLSLDQPDTESPNEIHQYKLRKKVVSKKEYQEEREKSASENDFFILFTTANCNIEIPKKSGIVDRNAFTDYFGPFAGRAYRSAMANSSIYNNKVKNIHTVSLGQTCNMNQSKER
;
A
#
# COMPACT_ATOMS: atom_id res chain seq x y z
N THR A 1 -26.10 29.16 18.45
CA THR A 1 -25.46 29.76 19.65
C THR A 1 -25.52 28.87 20.89
N ASP A 2 -26.50 27.97 21.06
CA ASP A 2 -26.54 27.05 22.22
C ASP A 2 -25.72 25.74 22.06
N HIS A 3 -25.40 25.32 20.84
CA HIS A 3 -24.81 23.99 20.52
C HIS A 3 -23.39 23.74 21.06
N ALA A 4 -22.55 24.78 21.18
CA ALA A 4 -21.14 24.60 21.57
C ALA A 4 -20.91 24.44 23.09
N THR A 5 -21.94 24.65 23.94
CA THR A 5 -21.80 24.51 25.40
C THR A 5 -21.78 23.03 25.81
N GLU A 6 -22.57 22.19 25.14
CA GLU A 6 -22.74 20.77 25.48
C GLU A 6 -21.54 19.90 25.04
N ILE A 7 -20.91 20.24 23.90
CA ILE A 7 -19.67 19.60 23.40
C ILE A 7 -18.48 19.90 24.34
N SER A 8 -18.44 21.10 24.92
CA SER A 8 -17.41 21.50 25.88
C SER A 8 -17.49 20.70 27.19
N GLU A 9 -18.67 20.25 27.61
CA GLU A 9 -18.87 19.51 28.87
C GLU A 9 -18.50 18.02 28.75
N THR A 10 -18.49 17.47 27.52
CA THR A 10 -18.14 16.07 27.26
C THR A 10 -16.63 15.82 27.10
N LEU A 11 -15.86 16.85 26.74
CA LEU A 11 -14.41 16.77 26.60
C LEU A 11 -13.71 17.24 27.88
N CYS A 12 -12.70 16.50 28.34
CA CYS A 12 -12.06 16.72 29.65
C CYS A 12 -11.23 18.03 29.66
N PRO A 13 -11.59 19.03 30.49
CA PRO A 13 -10.72 20.18 30.73
C PRO A 13 -9.45 19.75 31.47
N ARG A 14 -8.31 20.41 31.22
CA ARG A 14 -7.09 20.22 32.00
C ARG A 14 -7.39 20.60 33.45
N LYS A 15 -7.24 19.66 34.39
CA LYS A 15 -7.38 19.95 35.82
C LYS A 15 -6.30 20.96 36.23
N ASN A 16 -6.72 22.09 36.80
CA ASN A 16 -5.83 23.16 37.29
C ASN A 16 -4.68 22.59 38.14
N LEU A 17 -3.44 22.77 37.67
CA LEU A 17 -2.24 22.63 38.49
C LEU A 17 -2.20 23.80 39.50
N PRO A 18 -2.03 23.56 40.81
CA PRO A 18 -1.96 24.63 41.78
C PRO A 18 -0.66 25.43 41.63
N LYS A 19 -0.80 26.76 41.68
CA LYS A 19 0.31 27.72 41.68
C LYS A 19 1.20 27.55 42.93
N ASN A 20 2.50 27.40 42.69
CA ASN A 20 3.67 27.71 43.54
C ASN A 20 3.62 27.37 45.04
N SER A 21 4.42 26.38 45.47
CA SER A 21 5.13 26.36 46.77
C SER A 21 6.45 25.56 46.65
N PRO A 22 7.51 25.87 47.43
CA PRO A 22 8.91 25.48 47.16
C PRO A 22 9.27 24.07 47.69
N PRO A 23 10.45 23.51 47.32
CA PRO A 23 10.68 22.07 47.35
C PRO A 23 10.99 21.54 48.76
N LYS A 24 10.48 20.36 49.08
CA LYS A 24 10.98 19.55 50.20
C LYS A 24 11.27 18.12 49.73
N THR A 25 12.39 17.67 50.24
CA THR A 25 13.19 16.49 49.95
C THR A 25 12.54 15.18 50.42
N GLU A 26 13.03 14.09 49.83
CA GLU A 26 13.34 12.78 50.45
C GLU A 26 12.36 11.57 50.35
N VAL A 27 12.95 10.47 49.80
CA VAL A 27 12.96 9.06 50.28
C VAL A 27 12.00 8.02 49.64
N SER A 28 12.60 7.19 48.77
CA SER A 28 12.68 5.71 48.77
C SER A 28 11.42 4.82 48.96
N ALA A 29 11.03 4.16 47.85
CA ALA A 29 10.79 2.70 47.64
C ALA A 29 9.83 1.90 48.56
N PRO A 30 9.52 0.59 48.30
CA PRO A 30 8.84 0.01 47.12
C PRO A 30 7.68 -1.01 47.46
N ILE A 31 6.72 -1.22 46.53
CA ILE A 31 5.95 -2.47 46.21
C ILE A 31 4.97 -3.02 47.32
N PRO A 32 3.99 -3.95 47.12
CA PRO A 32 3.24 -4.50 45.96
C PRO A 32 1.68 -4.41 46.10
N LEU A 33 0.90 -4.75 45.07
CA LEU A 33 -0.06 -5.89 45.13
C LEU A 33 -0.92 -6.06 43.86
N VAL A 34 -0.89 -7.31 43.41
CA VAL A 34 -1.72 -8.05 42.47
C VAL A 34 -3.23 -7.82 42.64
N ARG A 35 -3.96 -7.72 41.53
CA ARG A 35 -5.24 -8.44 41.31
C ARG A 35 -5.62 -8.50 39.83
N ASP A 36 -5.81 -9.73 39.37
CA ASP A 36 -6.44 -10.13 38.11
C ASP A 36 -7.88 -9.60 37.99
N SER A 37 -8.30 -9.26 36.77
CA SER A 37 -9.61 -9.66 36.25
C SER A 37 -9.74 -9.35 34.76
N ASN A 38 -9.87 -10.43 33.98
CA ASN A 38 -10.51 -10.55 32.66
C ASN A 38 -11.36 -9.35 32.19
N SER A 39 -11.02 -8.78 31.03
CA SER A 39 -12.01 -8.22 30.10
C SER A 39 -11.72 -8.74 28.69
N PRO A 40 -12.73 -9.11 27.91
CA PRO A 40 -12.53 -9.65 26.57
C PRO A 40 -12.00 -8.56 25.63
N ASP A 41 -11.01 -8.94 24.83
CA ASP A 41 -10.49 -8.21 23.68
C ASP A 41 -11.62 -7.86 22.71
N ASP A 42 -12.14 -6.64 22.81
CA ASP A 42 -12.94 -5.97 21.77
C ASP A 42 -12.15 -4.73 21.31
N SER A 43 -11.05 -4.97 20.60
CA SER A 43 -10.34 -3.92 19.85
C SER A 43 -9.94 -4.42 18.45
N GLN A 44 -10.94 -4.92 17.71
CA GLN A 44 -10.91 -4.91 16.25
C GLN A 44 -11.92 -3.88 15.75
N ILE A 45 -11.54 -2.61 15.84
CA ILE A 45 -12.20 -1.57 15.04
C ILE A 45 -11.49 -1.60 13.69
N GLU A 46 -12.22 -2.04 12.66
CA GLU A 46 -11.83 -1.85 11.26
C GLU A 46 -11.59 -0.36 11.02
N GLU A 47 -10.33 0.06 10.94
CA GLU A 47 -9.93 1.39 10.49
C GLU A 47 -10.21 1.53 8.98
N GLU A 48 -11.43 1.92 8.64
CA GLU A 48 -11.77 2.39 7.30
C GLU A 48 -12.40 3.79 7.37
N LYS A 49 -11.74 4.74 6.68
CA LYS A 49 -12.23 6.00 6.09
C LYS A 49 -12.04 7.29 6.89
N ILE A 50 -10.85 7.88 6.71
CA ILE A 50 -10.67 9.34 6.60
C ILE A 50 -10.13 9.61 5.19
N ALA A 51 -10.86 10.37 4.38
CA ALA A 51 -10.34 10.91 3.12
C ALA A 51 -9.72 12.28 3.42
N VAL A 52 -8.41 12.40 3.21
CA VAL A 52 -7.69 13.67 3.34
C VAL A 52 -7.68 14.34 1.96
N ALA A 53 -8.35 15.48 1.84
CA ALA A 53 -8.24 16.33 0.65
C ALA A 53 -7.16 17.39 0.93
N VAL A 54 -6.08 17.37 0.14
CA VAL A 54 -5.02 18.39 0.17
C VAL A 54 -5.42 19.46 -0.84
N SER A 55 -5.52 20.72 -0.41
CA SER A 55 -5.73 21.83 -1.33
C SER A 55 -4.86 23.02 -0.91
N CYS A 56 -3.90 23.41 -1.77
CA CYS A 56 -3.27 24.72 -1.74
C CYS A 56 -4.31 25.75 -2.21
N LEU A 57 -5.03 26.38 -1.27
CA LEU A 57 -6.06 27.39 -1.53
C LEU A 57 -5.55 28.77 -1.10
N ASP A 58 -4.45 29.20 -1.70
CA ASP A 58 -3.86 30.51 -1.45
C ASP A 58 -4.62 31.66 -2.15
N ASP A 59 -5.49 31.35 -3.11
CA ASP A 59 -6.20 32.34 -3.94
C ASP A 59 -7.70 32.53 -3.61
N CYS A 60 -8.20 31.98 -2.49
CA CYS A 60 -9.63 32.11 -2.12
C CYS A 60 -9.81 32.95 -0.85
N ASP A 61 -10.49 34.09 -0.99
CA ASP A 61 -10.60 35.12 0.05
C ASP A 61 -11.65 34.81 1.13
N ASN A 62 -12.54 33.79 0.96
CA ASN A 62 -13.50 33.42 2.01
C ASN A 62 -13.90 31.91 2.09
N ASP A 63 -14.37 31.48 3.26
CA ASP A 63 -14.79 30.10 3.63
C ASP A 63 -15.89 29.50 2.72
N GLU A 64 -16.77 30.33 2.16
CA GLU A 64 -17.84 29.92 1.22
C GLU A 64 -17.30 29.64 -0.18
N GLU A 65 -16.31 30.40 -0.66
CA GLU A 65 -15.60 30.12 -1.90
C GLU A 65 -14.77 28.85 -1.81
N LYS A 66 -14.02 28.64 -0.72
CA LYS A 66 -13.27 27.39 -0.48
C LYS A 66 -14.22 26.18 -0.45
N ARG A 67 -15.39 26.32 0.18
CA ARG A 67 -16.44 25.28 0.21
C ARG A 67 -17.06 25.00 -1.17
N ASN A 68 -17.29 26.03 -1.97
CA ASN A 68 -17.80 25.88 -3.33
C ASN A 68 -16.75 25.26 -4.28
N TYR A 69 -15.48 25.62 -4.12
CA TYR A 69 -14.37 25.04 -4.88
C TYR A 69 -14.14 23.56 -4.55
N LEU A 70 -14.23 23.18 -3.27
CA LEU A 70 -14.21 21.78 -2.85
C LEU A 70 -15.45 21.00 -3.32
N ARG A 71 -16.64 21.60 -3.29
CA ARG A 71 -17.84 20.98 -3.91
C ARG A 71 -17.68 20.76 -5.41
N PHE A 72 -16.95 21.65 -6.09
CA PHE A 72 -16.66 21.54 -7.52
C PHE A 72 -15.60 20.44 -7.80
N LEU A 73 -14.50 20.40 -7.04
CA LEU A 73 -13.47 19.35 -7.14
C LEU A 73 -13.98 17.94 -6.79
N ILE A 74 -15.00 17.86 -5.93
CA ILE A 74 -15.58 16.61 -5.42
C ILE A 74 -16.97 16.36 -6.05
N SER A 75 -17.33 17.03 -7.15
CA SER A 75 -18.52 16.69 -7.94
C SER A 75 -18.12 15.82 -9.14
N PRO A 76 -18.36 14.51 -9.12
CA PRO A 76 -18.25 13.71 -10.32
C PRO A 76 -19.30 14.12 -11.38
N PRO A 77 -19.00 13.89 -12.67
CA PRO A 77 -19.92 14.25 -13.74
C PRO A 77 -21.12 13.29 -13.76
N ALA A 78 -22.31 13.88 -13.58
CA ALA A 78 -23.66 13.39 -13.84
C ALA A 78 -23.87 11.91 -14.20
N GLN A 79 -23.75 11.00 -13.23
CA GLN A 79 -24.65 9.83 -12.96
C GLN A 79 -24.02 8.94 -11.86
N GLU A 80 -23.60 9.54 -10.75
CA GLU A 80 -22.94 8.81 -9.66
C GLU A 80 -23.82 7.74 -9.00
N ASP A 81 -23.13 6.76 -8.42
CA ASP A 81 -23.62 5.95 -7.31
C ASP A 81 -24.29 6.88 -6.29
N GLU A 82 -25.63 6.88 -6.22
CA GLU A 82 -26.40 7.73 -5.30
C GLU A 82 -25.89 7.61 -3.87
N GLU A 83 -25.34 6.45 -3.50
CA GLU A 83 -24.76 6.19 -2.19
C GLU A 83 -23.51 7.04 -1.91
N VAL A 84 -22.58 7.16 -2.87
CA VAL A 84 -21.34 7.93 -2.70
C VAL A 84 -21.65 9.43 -2.69
N LEU A 85 -22.51 9.87 -3.61
CA LEU A 85 -22.97 11.27 -3.66
C LEU A 85 -23.69 11.66 -2.37
N THR A 86 -24.51 10.76 -1.81
CA THR A 86 -25.19 10.99 -0.53
C THR A 86 -24.18 11.06 0.62
N LYS A 87 -23.18 10.16 0.66
CA LYS A 87 -22.12 10.19 1.68
C LYS A 87 -21.30 11.48 1.64
N ILE A 88 -20.98 11.99 0.45
CA ILE A 88 -20.26 13.26 0.29
C ILE A 88 -21.14 14.45 0.70
N LYS A 89 -22.42 14.46 0.30
CA LYS A 89 -23.36 15.53 0.66
C LYS A 89 -23.64 15.61 2.15
N GLU A 90 -23.63 14.46 2.83
CA GLU A 90 -23.87 14.37 4.27
C GLU A 90 -22.59 14.38 5.11
N ALA A 91 -21.42 14.52 4.48
CA ALA A 91 -20.15 14.46 5.19
C ALA A 91 -19.96 15.63 6.16
N TRP A 92 -19.34 15.37 7.31
CA TRP A 92 -18.85 16.41 8.19
C TRP A 92 -17.49 16.89 7.70
N VAL A 93 -17.42 18.18 7.35
CA VAL A 93 -16.23 18.77 6.75
C VAL A 93 -15.46 19.57 7.79
N PHE A 94 -14.23 19.16 8.06
CA PHE A 94 -13.28 19.90 8.88
C PHE A 94 -12.26 20.61 8.00
N HIS A 95 -12.13 21.92 8.18
CA HIS A 95 -11.10 22.75 7.59
C HIS A 95 -10.14 23.15 8.69
N ILE A 96 -8.99 22.49 8.73
CA ILE A 96 -7.93 22.80 9.68
C ILE A 96 -6.78 23.48 8.93
N SER A 97 -6.22 24.53 9.51
CA SER A 97 -5.04 25.22 8.96
C SER A 97 -3.92 25.21 10.00
N TYR A 98 -2.69 25.09 9.52
CA TYR A 98 -1.46 25.28 10.29
C TYR A 98 -0.68 26.52 9.85
N GLU A 99 -1.30 27.37 9.05
CA GLU A 99 -0.71 28.62 8.57
C GLU A 99 -1.29 29.82 9.33
N ASN A 100 -0.82 31.03 9.04
CA ASN A 100 -1.47 32.28 9.48
C ASN A 100 -1.80 32.38 10.99
N GLY A 101 -0.88 31.90 11.84
CA GLY A 101 -1.03 31.94 13.31
C GLY A 101 -1.66 30.69 13.94
N PHE A 102 -1.96 29.65 13.14
CA PHE A 102 -2.47 28.35 13.59
C PHE A 102 -1.41 27.23 13.59
N SER A 103 -0.13 27.58 13.37
CA SER A 103 1.00 26.66 13.36
C SER A 103 1.12 25.84 14.64
N LEU A 104 1.80 24.70 14.57
CA LEU A 104 2.11 23.89 15.75
C LEU A 104 2.84 24.73 16.79
N LYS A 105 2.36 24.70 18.03
CA LYS A 105 3.08 25.28 19.17
C LYS A 105 4.08 24.27 19.73
N GLN A 106 5.12 24.75 20.43
CA GLN A 106 6.10 23.88 21.09
C GLN A 106 5.48 22.86 22.06
N GLU A 107 4.30 23.18 22.60
CA GLU A 107 3.54 22.32 23.52
C GLU A 107 2.75 21.21 22.81
N GLU A 108 2.64 21.27 21.48
CA GLU A 108 1.90 20.33 20.64
C GLU A 108 2.88 19.34 19.99
N SER A 109 3.47 18.45 20.79
CA SER A 109 4.48 17.50 20.33
C SER A 109 3.94 16.36 19.46
N ASN A 110 2.62 16.18 19.39
CA ASN A 110 1.96 15.14 18.59
C ASN A 110 1.09 15.77 17.48
N PRO A 111 1.55 15.73 16.21
CA PRO A 111 0.81 16.22 15.03
C PRO A 111 -0.61 15.68 14.90
N TYR A 112 -0.82 14.40 15.22
CA TYR A 112 -2.13 13.76 15.13
C TYR A 112 -3.13 14.31 16.18
N LEU A 113 -2.68 14.57 17.39
CA LEU A 113 -3.52 15.23 18.42
C LEU A 113 -3.71 16.73 18.14
N ALA A 114 -2.78 17.37 17.43
CA ALA A 114 -2.92 18.74 16.97
C ALA A 114 -4.05 18.89 15.94
N VAL A 115 -4.24 17.87 15.07
CA VAL A 115 -5.39 17.75 14.16
C VAL A 115 -6.69 17.70 14.95
N GLY A 116 -6.78 16.84 15.97
CA GLY A 116 -7.96 16.75 16.83
C GLY A 116 -8.27 18.07 17.56
N THR A 117 -7.23 18.76 18.03
CA THR A 117 -7.36 20.07 18.67
C THR A 117 -7.92 21.13 17.72
N ARG A 118 -7.52 21.12 16.45
CA ARG A 118 -8.03 22.05 15.43
C ARG A 118 -9.43 21.69 14.94
N MET A 119 -9.77 20.41 14.88
CA MET A 119 -11.15 19.96 14.67
C MET A 119 -12.05 20.47 15.80
N LEU A 120 -11.61 20.36 17.06
CA LEU A 120 -12.34 20.91 18.21
C LEU A 120 -12.45 22.44 18.13
N PHE A 121 -11.37 23.14 17.76
CA PHE A 121 -11.40 24.57 17.55
C PHE A 121 -12.43 25.00 16.52
N GLN A 122 -12.57 24.28 15.41
CA GLN A 122 -13.58 24.60 14.41
C GLN A 122 -15.02 24.53 14.96
N LEU A 123 -15.30 23.61 15.89
CA LEU A 123 -16.60 23.51 16.56
C LEU A 123 -16.83 24.63 17.59
N LEU A 124 -15.76 25.10 18.24
CA LEU A 124 -15.81 26.07 19.33
C LEU A 124 -15.38 27.48 18.92
N ARG A 125 -15.13 27.73 17.63
CA ARG A 125 -14.53 28.98 17.12
C ARG A 125 -15.30 30.25 17.47
N GLU A 126 -16.61 30.13 17.69
CA GLU A 126 -17.47 31.25 18.10
C GLU A 126 -17.33 31.60 19.59
N LYS A 127 -16.79 30.68 20.40
CA LYS A 127 -16.71 30.80 21.87
C LYS A 127 -15.30 30.95 22.40
N MET A 128 -14.32 30.36 21.71
CA MET A 128 -12.93 30.31 22.17
C MET A 128 -11.96 30.50 21.01
N ARG A 129 -10.85 31.17 21.28
CA ARG A 129 -9.69 31.25 20.38
C ARG A 129 -8.86 29.97 20.50
N LEU A 130 -8.09 29.63 19.45
CA LEU A 130 -7.27 28.41 19.44
C LEU A 130 -6.36 28.29 20.66
N HIS A 131 -5.72 29.38 21.11
CA HIS A 131 -4.84 29.34 22.27
C HIS A 131 -5.57 28.99 23.57
N GLU A 132 -6.80 29.48 23.75
CA GLU A 132 -7.65 29.18 24.90
C GLU A 132 -8.03 27.69 24.91
N ILE A 133 -8.27 27.10 23.73
CA ILE A 133 -8.57 25.66 23.60
C ILE A 133 -7.36 24.80 23.94
N ILE A 134 -6.17 25.16 23.44
CA ILE A 134 -4.91 24.45 23.74
C ILE A 134 -4.62 24.45 25.24
N GLU A 135 -4.89 25.56 25.94
CA GLU A 135 -4.70 25.70 27.38
C GLU A 135 -5.80 25.01 28.20
N THR A 136 -7.04 25.05 27.73
CA THR A 136 -8.22 24.59 28.48
C THR A 136 -8.43 23.08 28.37
N TYR A 137 -8.21 22.47 27.20
CA TYR A 137 -8.52 21.06 26.97
C TYR A 137 -7.25 20.20 26.88
N LYS A 138 -7.39 18.92 27.26
CA LYS A 138 -6.41 17.92 26.84
C LYS A 138 -6.53 17.75 25.33
N PRO A 139 -5.43 17.73 24.55
CA PRO A 139 -5.50 17.51 23.10
C PRO A 139 -6.31 16.24 22.79
N PRO A 140 -7.47 16.35 22.11
CA PRO A 140 -8.33 15.20 21.85
C PRO A 140 -7.79 14.40 20.67
N ASP A 141 -8.12 13.10 20.65
CA ASP A 141 -8.00 12.30 19.43
C ASP A 141 -9.00 12.83 18.39
N PRO A 142 -8.62 13.00 17.10
CA PRO A 142 -9.56 13.29 16.02
C PRO A 142 -10.85 12.43 16.05
N LEU A 143 -10.73 11.14 16.35
CA LEU A 143 -11.87 10.23 16.44
C LEU A 143 -12.74 10.49 17.68
N ASP A 144 -12.17 10.98 18.79
CA ASP A 144 -12.95 11.41 19.94
C ASP A 144 -13.84 12.61 19.57
N VAL A 145 -13.31 13.56 18.80
CA VAL A 145 -14.07 14.72 18.30
C VAL A 145 -15.24 14.25 17.43
N VAL A 146 -14.99 13.34 16.49
CA VAL A 146 -16.06 12.77 15.64
C VAL A 146 -17.08 11.99 16.46
N SER A 147 -16.62 11.23 17.47
CA SER A 147 -17.50 10.44 18.35
C SER A 147 -18.43 11.31 19.19
N VAL A 148 -17.95 12.45 19.69
CA VAL A 148 -18.78 13.42 20.42
C VAL A 148 -19.86 14.00 19.51
N ILE A 149 -19.50 14.35 18.27
CA ILE A 149 -20.45 14.86 17.28
C ILE A 149 -21.47 13.78 16.90
N ALA A 150 -21.02 12.54 16.68
CA ALA A 150 -21.91 11.41 16.36
C ALA A 150 -22.93 11.13 17.45
N LYS A 151 -22.52 11.17 18.72
CA LYS A 151 -23.44 11.09 19.86
C LYS A 151 -24.45 12.24 19.85
N HIS A 152 -24.00 13.47 19.60
CA HIS A 152 -24.89 14.64 19.58
C HIS A 152 -25.95 14.57 18.47
N TYR A 153 -25.56 14.15 17.27
CA TYR A 153 -26.49 13.98 16.14
C TYR A 153 -27.22 12.63 16.11
N ASN A 154 -27.03 11.80 17.14
CA ASN A 154 -27.57 10.44 17.24
C ASN A 154 -27.31 9.60 15.98
N ARG A 155 -26.10 9.70 15.42
CA ARG A 155 -25.65 8.92 14.26
C ARG A 155 -24.70 7.81 14.69
N ASP A 156 -24.82 6.63 14.07
CA ASP A 156 -23.83 5.56 14.22
C ASP A 156 -22.51 5.98 13.55
N LEU A 157 -21.40 5.87 14.28
CA LEU A 157 -20.06 6.20 13.78
C LEU A 157 -19.74 5.46 12.47
N LYS A 158 -20.28 4.24 12.28
CA LYS A 158 -20.10 3.45 11.05
C LYS A 158 -20.78 4.04 9.81
N SER A 159 -21.76 4.93 10.00
CA SER A 159 -22.51 5.58 8.91
C SER A 159 -22.07 7.03 8.67
N VAL A 160 -21.17 7.57 9.50
CA VAL A 160 -20.65 8.92 9.37
C VAL A 160 -19.56 8.95 8.30
N THR A 161 -19.63 9.96 7.43
CA THR A 161 -18.54 10.33 6.51
C THR A 161 -17.90 11.61 7.01
N VAL A 162 -16.58 11.64 7.12
CA VAL A 162 -15.82 12.83 7.51
C VAL A 162 -14.88 13.20 6.37
N ILE A 163 -14.88 14.47 5.99
CA ILE A 163 -13.91 15.05 5.06
C ILE A 163 -13.01 15.95 5.87
N LEU A 164 -11.71 15.64 5.87
CA LEU A 164 -10.70 16.46 6.52
C LEU A 164 -9.88 17.19 5.46
N VAL A 165 -9.96 18.51 5.48
CA VAL A 165 -9.18 19.42 4.65
C VAL A 165 -8.11 20.02 5.53
N VAL A 166 -6.85 19.72 5.20
CA VAL A 166 -5.68 20.16 5.97
C VAL A 166 -4.88 21.14 5.14
N ASP A 167 -4.88 22.38 5.58
CA ASP A 167 -4.09 23.47 5.05
C ASP A 167 -2.79 23.62 5.87
N GLY A 168 -1.66 23.87 5.20
CA GLY A 168 -0.34 23.88 5.83
C GLY A 168 0.17 22.51 6.28
N MET A 169 -0.21 21.41 5.61
CA MET A 169 0.16 20.03 5.97
C MET A 169 1.67 19.83 6.16
N GLN A 170 2.50 20.58 5.43
CA GLN A 170 3.96 20.60 5.57
C GLN A 170 4.45 20.97 6.98
N GLN A 171 3.62 21.64 7.79
CA GLN A 171 3.93 21.99 9.19
C GLN A 171 3.70 20.83 10.16
N LEU A 172 2.94 19.80 9.76
CA LEU A 172 2.66 18.62 10.59
C LEU A 172 3.69 17.51 10.46
N MET A 173 4.62 17.63 9.52
CA MET A 173 5.52 16.56 9.14
C MET A 173 6.84 16.69 9.89
N GLU A 174 7.32 15.60 10.49
CA GLU A 174 8.60 15.56 11.18
C GLU A 174 9.78 15.81 10.22
N ASN A 175 9.60 15.54 8.92
CA ASN A 175 10.53 15.90 7.84
C ASN A 175 9.80 16.51 6.64
N LYS A 176 10.37 17.59 6.08
CA LYS A 176 9.84 18.34 4.92
C LYS A 176 9.73 17.55 3.60
N ASP A 177 10.16 16.28 3.60
CA ASP A 177 10.39 15.47 2.41
C ASP A 177 9.34 14.35 2.21
N ASP A 178 8.36 14.22 3.11
CA ASP A 178 7.37 13.13 3.15
C ASP A 178 6.24 13.24 2.10
N GLY A 179 6.60 13.37 0.82
CA GLY A 179 5.67 13.22 -0.32
C GLY A 179 5.09 14.51 -0.90
N LEU A 180 5.21 15.65 -0.20
CA LEU A 180 4.82 16.97 -0.73
C LEU A 180 5.56 17.33 -2.02
N LYS A 181 6.83 16.92 -2.13
CA LYS A 181 7.66 17.09 -3.33
C LYS A 181 7.03 16.51 -4.60
N ALA A 182 6.35 15.37 -4.47
CA ALA A 182 5.64 14.74 -5.60
C ALA A 182 4.31 15.43 -5.90
N LEU A 183 3.62 15.93 -4.87
CA LEU A 183 2.37 16.67 -5.01
C LEU A 183 2.58 18.07 -5.62
N GLU A 184 3.65 18.77 -5.25
CA GLU A 184 4.07 20.03 -5.88
C GLU A 184 4.29 19.84 -7.39
N VAL A 185 5.09 18.85 -7.75
CA VAL A 185 5.39 18.59 -9.18
C VAL A 185 4.15 18.11 -9.90
N LEU A 186 3.25 17.37 -9.24
CA LEU A 186 1.96 17.00 -9.81
C LEU A 186 1.10 18.23 -10.08
N ASN A 187 1.05 19.19 -9.15
CA ASN A 187 0.35 20.47 -9.35
C ASN A 187 0.90 21.22 -10.56
N ASP A 188 2.23 21.30 -10.69
CA ASP A 188 2.88 21.90 -11.86
C ASP A 188 2.52 21.13 -13.16
N CYS A 189 2.44 19.80 -13.12
CA CYS A 189 2.04 18.99 -14.28
C CYS A 189 0.57 19.17 -14.66
N LEU A 190 -0.29 19.47 -13.69
CA LEU A 190 -1.72 19.74 -13.88
C LEU A 190 -2.00 21.18 -14.29
N ALA A 191 -1.05 22.11 -14.12
CA ALA A 191 -1.22 23.50 -14.51
C ALA A 191 -1.62 23.62 -16.00
N GLY A 192 -2.81 24.17 -16.24
CA GLY A 192 -3.37 24.33 -17.59
C GLY A 192 -3.92 23.05 -18.22
N ARG A 193 -4.04 21.94 -17.47
CA ARG A 193 -4.68 20.69 -17.93
C ARG A 193 -6.03 20.49 -17.25
N SER A 194 -7.02 20.05 -18.00
CA SER A 194 -8.27 19.55 -17.42
C SER A 194 -8.06 18.15 -16.85
N ILE A 195 -8.39 17.93 -15.58
CA ILE A 195 -8.33 16.60 -14.95
C ILE A 195 -9.23 15.60 -15.69
N GLU A 196 -10.34 16.07 -16.26
CA GLU A 196 -11.34 15.25 -16.96
C GLU A 196 -10.84 14.75 -18.32
N GLU A 197 -10.08 15.58 -19.04
CA GLU A 197 -9.55 15.28 -20.37
C GLU A 197 -8.11 14.74 -20.33
N CYS A 198 -7.47 14.78 -19.15
CA CYS A 198 -6.09 14.39 -18.99
C CYS A 198 -5.91 12.89 -19.26
N ASN A 199 -4.99 12.58 -20.18
CA ASN A 199 -4.48 11.23 -20.31
C ASN A 199 -3.60 10.93 -19.09
N VAL A 200 -4.06 10.01 -18.22
CA VAL A 200 -3.37 9.66 -16.98
C VAL A 200 -1.97 9.09 -17.25
N ASP A 201 -1.79 8.31 -18.32
CA ASP A 201 -0.48 7.78 -18.67
C ASP A 201 0.48 8.92 -19.04
N THR A 202 0.03 9.91 -19.82
CA THR A 202 0.82 11.11 -20.14
C THR A 202 1.15 11.90 -18.87
N LEU A 203 0.15 12.15 -18.01
CA LEU A 203 0.34 12.90 -16.77
C LEU A 203 1.38 12.25 -15.85
N MET A 204 1.28 10.94 -15.65
CA MET A 204 2.17 10.20 -14.76
C MET A 204 3.59 10.12 -15.33
N ASN A 205 3.75 10.04 -16.67
CA ASN A 205 5.05 10.15 -17.32
C ASN A 205 5.67 11.54 -17.18
N ASP A 206 4.88 12.60 -17.34
CA ASP A 206 5.33 13.98 -17.16
C ASP A 206 5.74 14.25 -15.70
N LEU A 207 4.94 13.78 -14.74
CA LEU A 207 5.24 13.84 -13.31
C LEU A 207 6.57 13.14 -13.01
N ARG A 208 6.74 11.91 -13.50
CA ARG A 208 7.99 11.14 -13.34
C ARG A 208 9.19 11.90 -13.92
N TYR A 209 9.05 12.42 -15.14
CA TYR A 209 10.11 13.18 -15.81
C TYR A 209 10.49 14.44 -15.03
N ASN A 210 9.50 15.21 -14.59
CA ASN A 210 9.73 16.44 -13.83
C ASN A 210 10.33 16.17 -12.44
N LEU A 211 9.90 15.11 -11.75
CA LEU A 211 10.51 14.66 -10.50
C LEU A 211 11.98 14.26 -10.70
N THR A 212 12.26 13.48 -11.74
CA THR A 212 13.63 13.06 -12.09
C THR A 212 14.53 14.25 -12.35
N LYS A 213 14.02 15.27 -13.07
CA LYS A 213 14.76 16.49 -13.36
C LYS A 213 14.96 17.37 -12.13
N LYS A 214 13.92 17.59 -11.32
CA LYS A 214 13.94 18.47 -10.14
C LYS A 214 14.83 17.92 -9.03
N TYR A 215 14.81 16.61 -8.81
CA TYR A 215 15.56 15.94 -7.74
C TYR A 215 16.78 15.20 -8.27
N ARG A 216 17.36 15.67 -9.38
CA ARG A 216 18.52 15.03 -10.00
C ARG A 216 19.65 14.82 -9.00
N ASP A 217 20.03 15.79 -8.21
CA ASP A 217 21.20 15.60 -7.33
C ASP A 217 20.92 14.61 -6.18
N ALA A 218 19.67 14.53 -5.71
CA ALA A 218 19.25 13.57 -4.69
C ALA A 218 19.09 12.14 -5.23
N ILE A 219 18.77 12.00 -6.52
CA ILE A 219 18.57 10.71 -7.19
C ILE A 219 19.87 10.20 -7.85
N PHE A 220 20.76 11.10 -8.29
CA PHE A 220 21.88 10.80 -9.20
C PHE A 220 23.26 10.78 -8.52
N GLY A 221 23.31 10.67 -7.17
CA GLY A 221 24.55 10.40 -6.44
C GLY A 221 25.29 9.14 -6.91
N SER A 222 24.58 8.14 -7.43
CA SER A 222 25.10 7.22 -8.45
C SER A 222 23.95 6.50 -9.18
N VAL A 223 23.97 6.52 -10.51
CA VAL A 223 23.01 5.76 -11.33
C VAL A 223 23.18 4.25 -11.11
N GLU A 224 24.38 3.82 -10.72
CA GLU A 224 24.77 2.43 -10.46
C GLU A 224 24.07 1.85 -9.23
N GLU A 225 23.72 2.68 -8.24
CA GLU A 225 22.99 2.26 -7.03
C GLU A 225 21.47 2.13 -7.24
N ALA A 226 20.89 2.75 -8.28
CA ALA A 226 19.45 2.74 -8.52
C ALA A 226 18.90 1.32 -8.66
N ARG A 227 19.67 0.43 -9.31
CA ARG A 227 19.31 -0.97 -9.50
C ARG A 227 19.29 -1.75 -8.17
N PRO A 228 20.37 -1.80 -7.37
CA PRO A 228 20.35 -2.39 -6.03
C PRO A 228 19.23 -1.87 -5.12
N ILE A 229 18.98 -0.56 -5.12
CA ILE A 229 17.94 0.07 -4.29
C ILE A 229 16.54 -0.37 -4.73
N ALA A 230 16.23 -0.23 -6.03
CA ALA A 230 14.95 -0.67 -6.58
C ALA A 230 14.71 -2.12 -6.19
N ARG A 231 15.67 -2.99 -6.47
CA ARG A 231 15.61 -4.41 -6.12
C ARG A 231 15.34 -4.66 -4.63
N ALA A 232 16.05 -3.99 -3.73
CA ALA A 232 15.84 -4.12 -2.29
C ALA A 232 14.41 -3.73 -1.85
N ILE A 233 13.87 -2.64 -2.41
CA ILE A 233 12.50 -2.17 -2.14
C ILE A 233 11.47 -3.15 -2.71
N LEU A 234 11.63 -3.54 -3.98
CA LEU A 234 10.71 -4.40 -4.71
C LEU A 234 10.52 -5.75 -4.01
N THR A 235 11.59 -6.32 -3.46
CA THR A 235 11.57 -7.65 -2.86
C THR A 235 11.41 -7.64 -1.35
N ARG A 236 11.28 -6.45 -0.74
CA ARG A 236 11.38 -6.25 0.72
C ARG A 236 12.54 -7.03 1.32
N ARG A 237 13.75 -6.84 0.77
CA ARG A 237 14.95 -7.51 1.29
C ARG A 237 15.22 -7.03 2.71
N LEU A 238 15.44 -7.96 3.64
CA LEU A 238 15.80 -7.63 5.01
C LEU A 238 17.25 -7.12 5.05
N LEU A 239 17.43 -5.85 5.36
CA LEU A 239 18.72 -5.17 5.37
C LEU A 239 19.11 -4.77 6.79
N ASN A 240 20.40 -4.69 7.08
CA ASN A 240 20.89 -4.10 8.33
C ASN A 240 21.16 -2.61 8.11
N ARG A 241 20.59 -1.74 8.96
CA ARG A 241 20.66 -0.28 8.86
C ARG A 241 22.10 0.25 8.69
N TYR A 242 23.07 -0.42 9.30
CA TYR A 242 24.46 0.04 9.38
C TYR A 242 25.44 -0.79 8.54
N LYS A 243 24.94 -1.70 7.70
CA LYS A 243 25.78 -2.45 6.76
C LYS A 243 25.50 -2.00 5.33
N PRO A 244 26.51 -2.01 4.44
CA PRO A 244 26.29 -1.70 3.04
C PRO A 244 25.20 -2.58 2.44
N ILE A 245 24.35 -1.97 1.60
CA ILE A 245 23.42 -2.74 0.79
C ILE A 245 24.23 -3.59 -0.19
N PRO A 246 23.87 -4.85 -0.45
CA PRO A 246 24.57 -5.65 -1.45
C PRO A 246 24.69 -4.90 -2.79
N LYS A 247 25.90 -4.91 -3.38
CA LYS A 247 26.28 -4.17 -4.60
C LYS A 247 26.34 -2.65 -4.47
N THR A 248 26.34 -2.12 -3.25
CA THR A 248 26.62 -0.71 -2.97
C THR A 248 27.69 -0.59 -1.90
N ASP A 249 28.34 0.55 -1.80
CA ASP A 249 29.21 0.93 -0.69
C ASP A 249 28.43 1.63 0.44
N LYS A 250 27.25 2.19 0.13
CA LYS A 250 26.36 2.86 1.08
C LYS A 250 25.46 1.92 1.88
N THR A 251 25.19 2.33 3.11
CA THR A 251 24.24 1.72 4.05
C THR A 251 22.80 2.18 3.81
N PRO A 252 21.78 1.45 4.30
CA PRO A 252 20.40 1.95 4.29
C PRO A 252 20.23 3.33 4.91
N ASP A 253 20.93 3.64 6.00
CA ASP A 253 20.84 4.94 6.69
C ASP A 253 21.28 6.10 5.79
N GLU A 254 22.36 5.91 5.03
CA GLU A 254 22.85 6.91 4.08
C GLU A 254 21.86 7.17 2.93
N PHE A 255 21.15 6.14 2.47
CA PHE A 255 20.09 6.32 1.46
C PHE A 255 18.84 6.99 2.00
N VAL A 256 18.51 6.78 3.29
CA VAL A 256 17.39 7.46 3.95
C VAL A 256 17.67 8.95 4.13
N GLY A 257 18.93 9.35 4.30
CA GLY A 257 19.33 10.76 4.46
C GLY A 257 18.86 11.69 3.32
N GLY A 258 18.59 11.16 2.13
CA GLY A 258 18.04 11.91 0.99
C GLY A 258 16.51 12.14 1.04
N GLY A 259 15.79 11.56 1.99
CA GLY A 259 14.34 11.76 2.19
C GLY A 259 13.42 11.08 1.16
N LEU A 260 13.97 10.49 0.09
CA LEU A 260 13.21 9.82 -0.97
C LEU A 260 12.85 8.36 -0.64
N ILE A 261 13.64 7.75 0.25
CA ILE A 261 13.54 6.35 0.66
C ILE A 261 13.43 6.34 2.18
N ARG A 262 12.62 5.43 2.73
CA ARG A 262 12.42 5.22 4.16
C ARG A 262 12.98 3.88 4.56
N PHE A 263 13.31 3.73 5.84
CA PHE A 263 13.72 2.45 6.43
C PHE A 263 12.74 2.05 7.52
N GLU A 264 11.91 1.05 7.21
CA GLU A 264 10.98 0.41 8.14
C GLU A 264 11.75 -0.58 9.02
N GLN A 265 12.06 -0.18 10.24
CA GLN A 265 12.79 -1.00 11.19
C GLN A 265 11.91 -2.14 11.71
N VAL A 266 12.45 -3.35 11.77
CA VAL A 266 11.84 -4.46 12.49
C VAL A 266 12.05 -4.22 13.99
N GLU A 267 11.00 -4.35 14.79
CA GLU A 267 11.02 -4.06 16.23
C GLU A 267 12.27 -4.61 16.94
N ASN A 268 12.91 -3.75 17.73
CA ASN A 268 14.09 -4.06 18.54
C ASN A 268 15.30 -4.65 17.77
N SER A 269 15.38 -4.43 16.46
CA SER A 269 16.45 -4.96 15.60
C SER A 269 17.09 -3.85 14.79
N PRO A 270 18.42 -3.86 14.53
CA PRO A 270 19.02 -2.96 13.54
C PRO A 270 18.65 -3.34 12.10
N LYS A 271 17.80 -4.36 11.90
CA LYS A 271 17.33 -4.79 10.60
C LYS A 271 16.00 -4.16 10.23
N GLY A 272 15.74 -4.06 8.93
CA GLY A 272 14.54 -3.43 8.41
C GLY A 272 14.44 -3.55 6.90
N TYR A 273 13.46 -2.85 6.34
CA TYR A 273 13.16 -2.85 4.92
C TYR A 273 13.24 -1.43 4.37
N LEU A 274 13.77 -1.29 3.16
CA LEU A 274 13.63 -0.03 2.44
C LEU A 274 12.23 0.06 1.83
N THR A 275 11.60 1.23 1.99
CA THR A 275 10.33 1.54 1.34
C THR A 275 10.40 2.89 0.65
N ALA A 276 9.65 3.05 -0.43
CA ALA A 276 9.55 4.32 -1.15
C ALA A 276 8.16 4.46 -1.76
N PRO A 277 7.65 5.69 -1.90
CA PRO A 277 6.50 5.97 -2.75
C PRO A 277 6.69 5.38 -4.16
N TYR A 278 5.60 4.87 -4.74
CA TYR A 278 5.61 4.13 -6.02
C TYR A 278 6.28 4.90 -7.16
N ILE A 279 6.12 6.22 -7.23
CA ILE A 279 6.72 7.06 -8.28
C ILE A 279 8.25 7.09 -8.21
N TRP A 280 8.83 7.08 -7.00
CA TRP A 280 10.29 7.01 -6.82
C TRP A 280 10.83 5.64 -7.21
N LEU A 281 10.10 4.59 -6.83
CA LEU A 281 10.40 3.23 -7.25
C LEU A 281 10.39 3.10 -8.78
N TRP A 282 9.40 3.69 -9.45
CA TRP A 282 9.35 3.71 -10.92
C TRP A 282 10.56 4.45 -11.51
N ILE A 283 10.95 5.59 -10.95
CA ILE A 283 12.16 6.32 -11.39
C ILE A 283 13.42 5.44 -11.27
N PHE A 284 13.63 4.77 -10.12
CA PHE A 284 14.79 3.90 -9.93
C PHE A 284 14.80 2.71 -10.91
N VAL A 285 13.64 2.16 -11.23
CA VAL A 285 13.50 1.08 -12.21
C VAL A 285 13.88 1.55 -13.61
N GLU A 286 13.39 2.70 -14.06
CA GLU A 286 13.69 3.24 -15.39
C GLU A 286 15.19 3.56 -15.54
N MET A 287 15.80 4.06 -14.47
CA MET A 287 17.26 4.23 -14.43
C MET A 287 17.99 2.89 -14.54
N SER A 288 17.51 1.86 -13.84
CA SER A 288 18.06 0.49 -13.96
C SER A 288 17.93 -0.07 -15.38
N GLN A 289 16.85 0.25 -16.09
CA GLN A 289 16.62 -0.16 -17.48
C GLN A 289 17.63 0.48 -18.44
N GLN A 290 17.99 1.76 -18.24
CA GLN A 290 19.05 2.42 -19.02
C GLN A 290 20.40 1.70 -18.89
N LEU A 291 20.62 1.00 -17.77
CA LEU A 291 21.79 0.15 -17.52
C LEU A 291 21.62 -1.30 -18.05
N GLY A 292 20.58 -1.58 -18.83
CA GLY A 292 20.32 -2.88 -19.44
C GLY A 292 19.77 -3.95 -18.50
N ASP A 293 18.93 -3.59 -17.52
CA ASP A 293 18.27 -4.58 -16.64
C ASP A 293 17.17 -5.34 -17.40
N PRO A 294 17.34 -6.65 -17.68
CA PRO A 294 16.39 -7.39 -18.50
C PRO A 294 15.09 -7.73 -17.77
N ILE A 295 15.09 -7.72 -16.42
CA ILE A 295 13.95 -8.22 -15.63
C ILE A 295 12.97 -7.10 -15.32
N LEU A 296 13.48 -5.92 -14.96
CA LEU A 296 12.63 -4.77 -14.63
C LEU A 296 12.12 -4.02 -15.87
N ARG A 297 12.68 -4.31 -17.06
CA ARG A 297 12.20 -3.76 -18.34
C ARG A 297 10.75 -4.13 -18.64
N ASP A 298 10.39 -5.39 -18.41
CA ASP A 298 9.13 -5.95 -18.88
C ASP A 298 8.01 -5.87 -17.81
N TRP A 299 8.27 -5.20 -16.69
CA TRP A 299 7.34 -5.14 -15.55
C TRP A 299 6.29 -4.03 -15.59
N GLU A 300 6.27 -3.20 -16.65
CA GLU A 300 5.29 -2.11 -16.92
C GLU A 300 4.78 -1.39 -15.65
N PHE A 301 5.51 -0.36 -15.21
CA PHE A 301 5.14 0.44 -14.03
C PHE A 301 4.06 1.49 -14.33
N ALA A 302 3.84 1.81 -15.60
CA ALA A 302 2.78 2.70 -16.08
C ALA A 302 1.54 1.90 -16.51
N ASP A 303 0.90 1.20 -15.58
CA ASP A 303 -0.28 0.38 -15.86
C ASP A 303 -1.61 1.14 -15.67
N TYR A 304 -1.58 2.48 -15.65
CA TYR A 304 -2.78 3.29 -15.38
C TYR A 304 -3.85 3.14 -16.46
N GLY A 305 -3.47 2.97 -17.73
CA GLY A 305 -4.38 2.60 -18.81
C GLY A 305 -5.11 1.27 -18.55
N GLU A 306 -4.41 0.26 -18.00
CA GLU A 306 -5.01 -1.01 -17.59
C GLU A 306 -5.93 -0.83 -16.37
N GLN A 307 -5.53 -0.02 -15.39
CA GLN A 307 -6.36 0.32 -14.24
C GLN A 307 -7.66 1.02 -14.66
N ARG A 308 -7.59 1.94 -15.63
CA ARG A 308 -8.77 2.60 -16.22
C ARG A 308 -9.67 1.59 -16.96
N ALA A 309 -9.08 0.64 -17.68
CA ALA A 309 -9.83 -0.42 -18.38
C ALA A 309 -10.59 -1.35 -17.41
N LEU A 310 -10.04 -1.63 -16.23
CA LEU A 310 -10.75 -2.37 -15.18
C LEU A 310 -11.95 -1.59 -14.62
N LEU A 311 -11.86 -0.27 -14.56
CA LEU A 311 -12.93 0.60 -14.04
C LEU A 311 -14.04 0.86 -15.08
N ASN A 312 -13.77 0.70 -16.37
CA ASN A 312 -14.76 0.84 -17.44
C ASN A 312 -14.94 -0.45 -18.27
N PRO A 313 -16.00 -1.24 -18.02
CA PRO A 313 -16.25 -2.51 -18.72
C PRO A 313 -16.60 -2.37 -20.20
N VAL A 314 -16.89 -1.16 -20.71
CA VAL A 314 -17.25 -0.94 -22.13
C VAL A 314 -16.02 -0.69 -23.02
N THR A 315 -14.91 -0.24 -22.44
CA THR A 315 -13.63 -0.02 -23.18
C THR A 315 -12.62 -1.15 -22.99
N SER A 316 -12.80 -2.04 -22.00
CA SER A 316 -11.92 -3.20 -21.81
C SER A 316 -12.24 -4.35 -22.78
N LEU A 317 -11.73 -4.25 -24.00
CA LEU A 317 -11.65 -5.37 -24.93
C LEU A 317 -10.76 -6.53 -24.43
N GLN A 318 -10.09 -6.37 -23.28
CA GLN A 318 -9.21 -7.37 -22.68
C GLN A 318 -9.40 -7.41 -21.16
N ALA A 319 -10.45 -8.09 -20.69
CA ALA A 319 -10.51 -8.53 -19.30
C ALA A 319 -9.31 -9.48 -19.07
N LYS A 320 -8.29 -9.00 -18.33
CA LYS A 320 -7.11 -9.80 -18.05
C LYS A 320 -7.49 -10.98 -17.15
N SER A 321 -7.36 -12.19 -17.68
CA SER A 321 -7.71 -13.44 -17.00
C SER A 321 -6.82 -13.68 -15.77
N TRP A 322 -7.24 -14.60 -14.88
CA TRP A 322 -6.45 -15.09 -13.74
C TRP A 322 -5.01 -15.50 -14.07
N GLN A 323 -4.75 -15.93 -15.31
CA GLN A 323 -3.40 -16.19 -15.83
C GLN A 323 -2.47 -14.98 -15.66
N SER A 324 -3.02 -13.77 -15.54
CA SER A 324 -2.29 -12.53 -15.27
C SER A 324 -1.78 -12.47 -13.82
N PHE A 325 -2.54 -12.99 -12.84
CA PHE A 325 -2.06 -13.13 -11.47
C PHE A 325 -0.98 -14.21 -11.35
N GLU A 326 -1.16 -15.37 -11.99
CA GLU A 326 -0.14 -16.43 -12.00
C GLU A 326 1.17 -15.94 -12.61
N LYS A 327 1.08 -15.24 -13.75
CA LYS A 327 2.22 -14.58 -14.40
C LYS A 327 2.84 -13.51 -13.51
N LEU A 328 2.04 -12.69 -12.82
CA LEU A 328 2.56 -11.67 -11.91
C LEU A 328 3.36 -12.31 -10.78
N VAL A 329 2.80 -13.29 -10.08
CA VAL A 329 3.49 -13.93 -8.93
C VAL A 329 4.71 -14.71 -9.39
N ALA A 330 4.64 -15.43 -10.51
CA ALA A 330 5.78 -16.12 -11.09
C ALA A 330 6.91 -15.16 -11.51
N SER A 331 6.56 -14.03 -12.14
CA SER A 331 7.52 -12.99 -12.51
C SER A 331 8.12 -12.32 -11.27
N PHE A 332 7.32 -12.14 -10.21
CA PHE A 332 7.80 -11.60 -8.94
C PHE A 332 8.82 -12.54 -8.29
N ARG A 333 8.62 -13.86 -8.36
CA ARG A 333 9.62 -14.84 -7.91
C ARG A 333 10.93 -14.76 -8.71
N CYS A 334 10.87 -14.46 -10.01
CA CYS A 334 12.05 -14.19 -10.83
C CYS A 334 12.80 -12.94 -10.37
N ILE A 335 12.08 -11.84 -10.08
CA ILE A 335 12.68 -10.65 -9.46
C ILE A 335 13.38 -11.03 -8.17
N LYS A 336 12.70 -11.75 -7.27
CA LYS A 336 13.28 -12.17 -5.99
C LYS A 336 14.54 -13.04 -6.13
N SER A 337 14.67 -13.83 -7.20
CA SER A 337 15.92 -14.54 -7.46
C SER A 337 17.05 -13.61 -7.94
N ALA A 338 16.72 -12.60 -8.75
CA ALA A 338 17.71 -11.73 -9.38
C ALA A 338 18.29 -10.65 -8.46
N VAL A 339 17.67 -10.42 -7.30
CA VAL A 339 18.22 -9.50 -6.28
C VAL A 339 19.28 -10.16 -5.40
N ILE A 340 19.32 -11.49 -5.41
CA ILE A 340 20.33 -12.31 -4.75
C ILE A 340 21.39 -12.63 -5.82
N GLU A 341 22.66 -12.72 -5.43
CA GLU A 341 23.71 -13.03 -6.40
C GLU A 341 23.57 -14.44 -6.98
N GLU A 342 24.05 -14.62 -8.21
CA GLU A 342 24.21 -15.96 -8.76
C GLU A 342 25.15 -16.73 -7.84
N ASP A 343 24.80 -17.97 -7.53
CA ASP A 343 25.54 -18.88 -6.69
C ASP A 343 25.59 -18.52 -5.18
N GLU A 344 24.92 -17.45 -4.74
CA GLU A 344 24.83 -17.08 -3.32
C GLU A 344 23.94 -18.07 -2.54
N PRO A 345 24.40 -18.62 -1.40
CA PRO A 345 23.56 -19.39 -0.51
C PRO A 345 22.41 -18.54 0.03
N THR A 346 21.19 -19.01 -0.14
CA THR A 346 19.95 -18.35 0.29
C THR A 346 19.00 -19.37 0.91
N SER A 347 17.89 -18.88 1.47
CA SER A 347 16.83 -19.71 2.03
C SER A 347 15.46 -19.41 1.44
N ILE A 348 14.50 -20.32 1.65
CA ILE A 348 13.09 -20.10 1.34
C ILE A 348 12.54 -18.93 2.17
N SER A 349 12.97 -18.80 3.43
CA SER A 349 12.57 -17.68 4.28
C SER A 349 13.06 -16.32 3.76
N GLU A 350 14.20 -16.27 3.07
CA GLU A 350 14.70 -15.05 2.42
C GLU A 350 13.94 -14.74 1.13
N VAL A 351 13.77 -15.71 0.22
CA VAL A 351 13.03 -15.48 -1.04
C VAL A 351 11.52 -15.30 -0.83
N HIS A 352 10.94 -15.86 0.23
CA HIS A 352 9.53 -15.67 0.58
C HIS A 352 9.34 -14.75 1.80
N ALA A 353 10.26 -13.81 2.03
CA ALA A 353 10.07 -12.76 3.03
C ALA A 353 8.70 -12.09 2.87
N GLY A 354 7.99 -11.93 4.00
CA GLY A 354 6.61 -11.43 4.07
C GLY A 354 5.51 -12.50 3.97
N ALA A 355 5.85 -13.75 3.66
CA ALA A 355 4.91 -14.86 3.74
C ALA A 355 4.89 -15.47 5.15
N ARG A 356 3.79 -16.14 5.51
CA ARG A 356 3.76 -17.01 6.70
C ARG A 356 4.29 -18.37 6.30
N LEU A 357 5.36 -18.82 6.95
CA LEU A 357 6.10 -20.03 6.58
C LEU A 357 6.20 -20.99 7.78
N ASN A 358 6.23 -22.29 7.52
CA ASN A 358 6.66 -23.31 8.47
C ASN A 358 7.71 -24.21 7.83
N GLY A 359 8.94 -24.12 8.34
CA GLY A 359 10.12 -24.76 7.78
C GLY A 359 10.87 -23.87 6.81
N ASP A 360 12.12 -24.23 6.57
CA ASP A 360 13.02 -23.49 5.70
C ASP A 360 13.93 -24.47 4.95
N ILE A 361 14.33 -24.10 3.74
CA ILE A 361 15.22 -24.89 2.88
C ILE A 361 16.32 -23.95 2.41
N GLN A 362 17.57 -24.32 2.70
CA GLN A 362 18.76 -23.61 2.23
C GLN A 362 19.15 -24.13 0.86
N PHE A 363 19.41 -23.25 -0.10
CA PHE A 363 19.77 -23.61 -1.47
C PHE A 363 20.68 -22.56 -2.09
N LYS A 364 21.29 -22.91 -3.22
CA LYS A 364 22.12 -22.01 -4.01
C LYS A 364 21.25 -21.21 -4.97
N ASN A 365 21.34 -19.88 -4.94
CA ASN A 365 20.51 -19.02 -5.79
C ASN A 365 20.96 -19.03 -7.24
N HIS A 366 19.99 -18.97 -8.15
CA HIS A 366 20.20 -18.76 -9.57
C HIS A 366 19.21 -17.72 -10.08
N ASN A 367 19.66 -16.86 -11.01
CA ASN A 367 18.79 -15.90 -11.67
C ASN A 367 17.82 -16.64 -12.60
N LEU A 368 16.54 -16.67 -12.20
CA LEU A 368 15.52 -17.49 -12.84
C LEU A 368 15.01 -16.87 -14.15
N GLN A 369 14.76 -17.75 -15.13
CA GLN A 369 14.04 -17.45 -16.36
C GLN A 369 12.65 -18.09 -16.32
N LEU A 370 11.63 -17.30 -16.66
CA LEU A 370 10.25 -17.74 -16.65
C LEU A 370 9.85 -18.40 -17.97
N GLU A 371 9.29 -19.60 -17.89
CA GLU A 371 8.75 -20.34 -19.02
C GLU A 371 7.33 -20.83 -18.76
N VAL A 372 6.61 -21.22 -19.82
CA VAL A 372 5.24 -21.75 -19.72
C VAL A 372 5.19 -23.13 -20.38
N ALA A 373 4.74 -24.13 -19.63
CA ALA A 373 4.62 -25.50 -20.11
C ALA A 373 3.50 -25.63 -21.15
N LYS A 374 3.74 -26.44 -22.21
CA LYS A 374 2.70 -26.80 -23.21
C LYS A 374 1.73 -27.86 -22.68
N HIS A 375 2.17 -28.67 -21.74
CA HIS A 375 1.45 -29.83 -21.22
C HIS A 375 1.46 -29.84 -19.71
N HIS A 376 0.49 -30.53 -19.11
CA HIS A 376 0.46 -30.73 -17.66
C HIS A 376 1.71 -31.49 -17.23
N THR A 377 2.43 -30.93 -16.26
CA THR A 377 3.65 -31.51 -15.70
C THR A 377 3.40 -31.87 -14.24
N ASP A 378 3.74 -33.10 -13.84
CA ASP A 378 3.74 -33.51 -12.44
C ASP A 378 4.87 -32.79 -11.70
N THR A 379 4.52 -32.05 -10.65
CA THR A 379 5.43 -31.17 -9.92
C THR A 379 6.07 -31.83 -8.71
N ARG A 380 5.64 -33.05 -8.36
CA ARG A 380 6.06 -33.76 -7.15
C ARG A 380 7.44 -34.39 -7.35
N SER A 381 8.43 -34.03 -6.52
CA SER A 381 9.78 -34.58 -6.65
C SER A 381 9.86 -36.11 -6.53
N LYS A 382 9.04 -36.75 -5.69
CA LYS A 382 9.05 -38.22 -5.52
C LYS A 382 8.65 -39.00 -6.78
N THR A 383 7.91 -38.40 -7.72
CA THR A 383 7.57 -39.04 -9.00
C THR A 383 8.64 -38.82 -10.06
N LEU A 384 9.60 -37.92 -9.82
CA LEU A 384 10.69 -37.56 -10.71
C LEU A 384 11.97 -38.29 -10.31
N THR A 385 12.14 -39.52 -10.79
CA THR A 385 13.33 -40.35 -10.50
C THR A 385 14.51 -40.09 -11.45
N ALA A 386 14.30 -39.30 -12.49
CA ALA A 386 15.32 -38.96 -13.48
C ALA A 386 16.23 -37.83 -12.99
N ARG A 387 17.52 -37.90 -13.35
CA ARG A 387 18.50 -36.83 -13.11
C ARG A 387 18.19 -35.55 -13.87
N GLU A 388 17.46 -35.67 -14.96
CA GLU A 388 16.97 -34.56 -15.78
C GLU A 388 15.46 -34.45 -15.59
N TRP A 389 14.94 -33.23 -15.59
CA TRP A 389 13.51 -32.96 -15.59
C TRP A 389 13.17 -32.07 -16.78
N ASN A 390 13.08 -32.71 -17.96
CA ASN A 390 12.81 -32.04 -19.23
C ASN A 390 11.31 -31.71 -19.36
N VAL A 391 10.99 -30.43 -19.41
CA VAL A 391 9.64 -29.91 -19.61
C VAL A 391 9.56 -29.22 -20.97
N VAL A 392 8.56 -29.59 -21.76
CA VAL A 392 8.30 -28.97 -23.07
C VAL A 392 7.51 -27.68 -22.87
N CYS A 393 8.17 -26.55 -23.09
CA CYS A 393 7.62 -25.20 -22.97
C CYS A 393 7.27 -24.62 -24.36
N TYR A 394 6.58 -23.49 -24.39
CA TYR A 394 6.20 -22.80 -25.63
C TYR A 394 7.40 -22.49 -26.53
N ASN A 395 8.47 -21.95 -25.94
CA ASN A 395 9.64 -21.46 -26.67
C ASN A 395 10.78 -22.47 -26.78
N SER A 396 10.84 -23.44 -25.86
CA SER A 396 12.01 -24.32 -25.70
C SER A 396 11.64 -25.60 -24.94
N THR A 397 12.55 -26.58 -24.90
CA THR A 397 12.51 -27.66 -23.92
C THR A 397 13.52 -27.35 -22.83
N VAL A 398 13.07 -27.34 -21.59
CA VAL A 398 13.86 -26.89 -20.44
C VAL A 398 14.11 -28.05 -19.49
N ASP A 399 15.36 -28.26 -19.12
CA ASP A 399 15.72 -29.11 -17.99
C ASP A 399 15.66 -28.30 -16.69
N VAL A 400 14.63 -28.56 -15.88
CA VAL A 400 14.38 -27.84 -14.62
C VAL A 400 15.46 -28.16 -13.57
N ARG A 401 16.14 -29.30 -13.69
CA ARG A 401 17.27 -29.67 -12.82
C ARG A 401 18.56 -28.89 -13.11
N LYS A 402 18.54 -27.98 -14.08
CA LYS A 402 19.59 -26.95 -14.25
C LYS A 402 19.37 -25.72 -13.36
N PHE A 403 18.29 -25.68 -12.58
CA PHE A 403 18.00 -24.69 -11.53
C PHE A 403 17.84 -23.22 -11.99
N LYS A 404 17.99 -22.95 -13.29
CA LYS A 404 17.92 -21.61 -13.89
C LYS A 404 16.53 -21.20 -14.40
N HIS A 405 15.55 -22.09 -14.30
CA HIS A 405 14.23 -21.86 -14.85
C HIS A 405 13.15 -22.11 -13.81
N CYS A 406 12.09 -21.32 -13.92
CA CYS A 406 10.84 -21.58 -13.24
C CYS A 406 9.71 -21.63 -14.28
N ILE A 407 8.70 -22.45 -14.00
CA ILE A 407 7.71 -22.84 -15.01
C ILE A 407 6.32 -22.60 -14.48
N ILE A 408 5.50 -21.87 -15.23
CA ILE A 408 4.04 -21.88 -15.08
C ILE A 408 3.52 -23.13 -15.79
N ASN A 409 2.78 -23.96 -15.06
CA ASN A 409 2.21 -25.20 -15.57
C ASN A 409 1.08 -24.91 -16.57
N ALA A 410 0.75 -25.90 -17.40
CA ALA A 410 -0.32 -25.72 -18.35
C ALA A 410 -1.68 -25.54 -17.64
N PRO A 411 -2.61 -24.71 -18.17
CA PRO A 411 -3.88 -24.42 -17.53
C PRO A 411 -4.67 -25.68 -17.13
N ALA A 412 -5.35 -25.61 -15.98
CA ALA A 412 -6.13 -26.71 -15.41
C ALA A 412 -5.32 -27.97 -15.09
N SER A 413 -4.00 -27.85 -14.89
CA SER A 413 -3.17 -28.93 -14.37
C SER A 413 -3.71 -29.43 -13.02
N PRO A 414 -3.72 -30.76 -12.78
CA PRO A 414 -4.08 -31.30 -11.47
C PRO A 414 -2.97 -31.12 -10.42
N TYR A 415 -1.78 -30.68 -10.86
CA TYR A 415 -0.59 -30.49 -10.03
C TYR A 415 -0.40 -29.01 -9.64
N GLY A 416 0.81 -28.63 -9.23
CA GLY A 416 1.16 -27.25 -8.92
C GLY A 416 1.03 -26.33 -10.13
N ASP A 417 0.61 -25.08 -9.89
CA ASP A 417 0.42 -24.08 -10.94
C ASP A 417 1.75 -23.47 -11.40
N PHE A 418 2.75 -23.44 -10.52
CA PHE A 418 4.11 -23.01 -10.82
C PHE A 418 5.12 -23.85 -10.05
N PHE A 419 6.29 -24.08 -10.64
CA PHE A 419 7.33 -24.89 -10.03
C PHE A 419 8.74 -24.54 -10.49
N LEU A 420 9.72 -24.85 -9.63
CA LEU A 420 11.14 -24.92 -9.96
C LEU A 420 11.85 -25.97 -9.09
N SER A 421 13.07 -26.33 -9.46
CA SER A 421 13.95 -27.16 -8.64
C SER A 421 14.91 -26.28 -7.85
N LEU A 422 15.12 -26.59 -6.56
CA LEU A 422 16.07 -25.89 -5.71
C LEU A 422 17.45 -26.58 -5.78
N ASP A 423 18.52 -25.81 -6.00
CA ASP A 423 19.89 -26.35 -6.00
C ASP A 423 20.38 -26.56 -4.56
N GLN A 424 20.15 -27.78 -4.05
CA GLN A 424 20.72 -28.24 -2.80
C GLN A 424 21.90 -29.18 -3.08
N PRO A 425 23.13 -28.81 -2.67
CA PRO A 425 24.25 -29.73 -2.70
C PRO A 425 23.94 -30.96 -1.82
N ASP A 426 24.35 -32.14 -2.28
CA ASP A 426 24.43 -33.39 -1.49
C ASP A 426 23.10 -34.06 -1.07
N THR A 427 21.95 -33.61 -1.57
CA THR A 427 20.63 -34.25 -1.36
C THR A 427 19.81 -34.33 -2.66
N GLU A 428 18.77 -35.15 -2.70
CA GLU A 428 17.75 -35.05 -3.74
C GLU A 428 17.17 -33.63 -3.74
N SER A 429 17.36 -32.90 -4.83
CA SER A 429 16.93 -31.50 -4.97
C SER A 429 15.40 -31.39 -4.79
N PRO A 430 14.93 -30.74 -3.71
CA PRO A 430 13.51 -30.52 -3.51
C PRO A 430 12.99 -29.51 -4.53
N ASN A 431 11.69 -29.58 -4.81
CA ASN A 431 11.04 -28.60 -5.66
C ASN A 431 10.41 -27.49 -4.81
N GLU A 432 10.38 -26.26 -5.33
CA GLU A 432 9.52 -25.17 -4.84
C GLU A 432 8.26 -25.18 -5.72
N ILE A 433 7.09 -25.35 -5.11
CA ILE A 433 5.81 -25.43 -5.81
C ILE A 433 4.88 -24.35 -5.29
N HIS A 434 4.30 -23.59 -6.22
CA HIS A 434 3.26 -22.62 -5.94
C HIS A 434 1.90 -23.17 -6.36
N GLN A 435 0.90 -22.87 -5.53
CA GLN A 435 -0.49 -22.98 -5.89
C GLN A 435 -1.16 -21.62 -5.75
N TYR A 436 -1.98 -21.25 -6.72
CA TYR A 436 -2.73 -20.01 -6.73
C TYR A 436 -4.22 -20.32 -6.57
N LYS A 437 -4.90 -19.66 -5.61
CA LYS A 437 -6.34 -19.83 -5.39
C LYS A 437 -7.07 -18.50 -5.19
N LEU A 438 -8.02 -18.22 -6.07
CA LEU A 438 -8.98 -17.13 -5.91
C LEU A 438 -10.19 -17.60 -5.13
N ARG A 439 -10.36 -17.13 -3.88
CA ARG A 439 -11.55 -17.44 -3.08
C ARG A 439 -11.96 -16.24 -2.24
N LYS A 440 -13.27 -16.11 -2.02
CA LYS A 440 -13.85 -15.19 -1.03
C LYS A 440 -13.98 -15.85 0.35
N LYS A 441 -14.17 -17.17 0.36
CA LYS A 441 -14.30 -17.96 1.59
C LYS A 441 -12.92 -18.26 2.16
N VAL A 442 -12.86 -18.27 3.49
CA VAL A 442 -11.67 -18.68 4.26
C VAL A 442 -11.20 -20.05 3.77
N VAL A 443 -9.90 -20.20 3.53
CA VAL A 443 -9.31 -21.49 3.16
C VAL A 443 -9.21 -22.37 4.40
N SER A 444 -9.87 -23.53 4.37
CA SER A 444 -9.82 -24.50 5.45
C SER A 444 -8.52 -25.32 5.44
N LYS A 445 -8.17 -25.91 6.59
CA LYS A 445 -7.00 -26.81 6.72
C LYS A 445 -7.08 -27.99 5.74
N LYS A 446 -8.29 -28.54 5.53
CA LYS A 446 -8.53 -29.64 4.59
C LYS A 446 -8.21 -29.22 3.16
N GLU A 447 -8.72 -28.09 2.70
CA GLU A 447 -8.46 -27.59 1.34
C GLU A 447 -6.99 -27.27 1.11
N TYR A 448 -6.32 -26.64 2.10
CA TYR A 448 -4.87 -26.41 2.01
C TYR A 448 -4.10 -27.73 1.85
N GLN A 449 -4.46 -28.75 2.64
CA GLN A 449 -3.83 -30.05 2.60
C GLN A 449 -4.06 -30.77 1.28
N GLU A 450 -5.28 -30.73 0.74
CA GLU A 450 -5.61 -31.30 -0.58
C GLU A 450 -4.79 -30.65 -1.70
N GLU A 451 -4.64 -29.32 -1.67
CA GLU A 451 -3.80 -28.59 -2.63
C GLU A 451 -2.31 -28.91 -2.46
N ARG A 452 -1.84 -29.11 -1.23
CA ARG A 452 -0.46 -29.52 -0.97
C ARG A 452 -0.18 -30.93 -1.49
N GLU A 453 -1.04 -31.89 -1.17
CA GLU A 453 -0.86 -33.32 -1.48
C GLU A 453 -0.86 -33.63 -2.97
N LYS A 454 -1.70 -32.92 -3.74
CA LYS A 454 -1.73 -33.08 -5.20
C LYS A 454 -0.52 -32.43 -5.89
N SER A 455 0.06 -31.40 -5.30
CA SER A 455 1.07 -30.54 -5.95
C SER A 455 2.51 -30.81 -5.50
N ALA A 456 2.72 -31.27 -4.26
CA ALA A 456 4.04 -31.35 -3.66
C ALA A 456 4.29 -32.67 -2.92
N SER A 457 5.53 -33.17 -3.00
CA SER A 457 6.00 -34.28 -2.17
C SER A 457 6.35 -33.80 -0.76
N GLU A 458 6.62 -34.74 0.14
CA GLU A 458 7.04 -34.46 1.52
C GLU A 458 8.32 -33.62 1.62
N ASN A 459 9.26 -33.82 0.69
CA ASN A 459 10.54 -33.10 0.70
C ASN A 459 10.48 -31.72 0.04
N ASP A 460 9.44 -31.47 -0.76
CA ASP A 460 9.24 -30.24 -1.51
C ASP A 460 8.78 -29.09 -0.59
N PHE A 461 9.03 -27.86 -1.04
CA PHE A 461 8.44 -26.68 -0.43
C PHE A 461 7.16 -26.28 -1.16
N PHE A 462 6.04 -26.22 -0.45
CA PHE A 462 4.75 -25.83 -1.01
C PHE A 462 4.31 -24.46 -0.50
N ILE A 463 3.91 -23.55 -1.37
CA ILE A 463 3.32 -22.27 -0.94
C ILE A 463 2.00 -21.99 -1.66
N LEU A 464 0.99 -21.64 -0.86
CA LEU A 464 -0.32 -21.25 -1.35
C LEU A 464 -0.43 -19.73 -1.40
N PHE A 465 -0.81 -19.19 -2.54
CA PHE A 465 -1.19 -17.78 -2.70
C PHE A 465 -2.70 -17.69 -2.82
N THR A 466 -3.33 -16.88 -1.98
CA THR A 466 -4.79 -16.76 -1.95
C THR A 466 -5.27 -15.37 -1.54
N THR A 467 -6.35 -14.91 -2.15
CA THR A 467 -7.02 -13.65 -1.76
C THR A 467 -7.91 -13.78 -0.53
N ALA A 468 -8.15 -15.00 -0.07
CA ALA A 468 -8.94 -15.26 1.13
C ALA A 468 -8.07 -15.14 2.38
N ASN A 469 -8.71 -15.00 3.55
CA ASN A 469 -8.04 -15.23 4.83
C ASN A 469 -7.79 -16.73 5.02
N CYS A 470 -6.73 -17.10 5.73
CA CYS A 470 -6.49 -18.48 6.09
C CYS A 470 -5.80 -18.59 7.47
N ASN A 471 -6.56 -18.92 8.50
CA ASN A 471 -6.00 -19.09 9.85
C ASN A 471 -5.81 -20.59 10.16
N ILE A 472 -4.77 -21.19 9.58
CA ILE A 472 -4.43 -22.60 9.81
C ILE A 472 -3.01 -22.73 10.35
N GLU A 473 -2.76 -23.81 11.08
CA GLU A 473 -1.41 -24.28 11.32
C GLU A 473 -0.82 -24.81 10.01
N ILE A 474 0.24 -24.14 9.54
CA ILE A 474 0.88 -24.45 8.26
C ILE A 474 1.69 -25.74 8.41
N PRO A 475 1.56 -26.74 7.52
CA PRO A 475 2.39 -27.94 7.52
C PRO A 475 3.90 -27.63 7.36
N LYS A 476 4.77 -28.55 7.76
CA LYS A 476 6.22 -28.41 7.55
C LYS A 476 6.55 -28.31 6.05
N LYS A 477 7.62 -27.53 5.77
CA LYS A 477 8.07 -27.19 4.41
C LYS A 477 6.93 -26.60 3.60
N SER A 478 6.17 -25.70 4.20
CA SER A 478 5.09 -25.05 3.51
C SER A 478 4.90 -23.61 3.94
N GLY A 479 4.20 -22.84 3.11
CA GLY A 479 3.94 -21.44 3.34
C GLY A 479 2.58 -21.01 2.81
N ILE A 480 2.20 -19.78 3.17
CA ILE A 480 1.01 -19.15 2.64
C ILE A 480 1.20 -17.64 2.53
N VAL A 481 0.67 -17.09 1.43
CA VAL A 481 0.44 -15.66 1.24
C VAL A 481 -1.07 -15.50 1.08
N ASP A 482 -1.73 -15.26 2.21
CA ASP A 482 -3.17 -14.98 2.29
C ASP A 482 -3.42 -13.48 2.39
N ARG A 483 -4.69 -13.03 2.37
CA ARG A 483 -5.05 -11.59 2.35
C ARG A 483 -4.26 -10.74 3.34
N ASN A 484 -4.00 -11.24 4.54
CA ASN A 484 -3.30 -10.51 5.60
C ASN A 484 -1.79 -10.38 5.35
N ALA A 485 -1.20 -11.29 4.57
CA ALA A 485 0.23 -11.28 4.23
C ALA A 485 0.52 -10.61 2.87
N PHE A 486 -0.49 -10.14 2.13
CA PHE A 486 -0.28 -9.54 0.80
C PHE A 486 0.62 -8.31 0.84
N THR A 487 0.37 -7.39 1.78
CA THR A 487 1.16 -6.17 1.94
C THR A 487 2.60 -6.51 2.30
N ASP A 488 2.79 -7.44 3.22
CA ASP A 488 4.12 -7.86 3.67
C ASP A 488 4.89 -8.61 2.59
N TYR A 489 4.21 -9.39 1.74
CA TYR A 489 4.86 -10.17 0.69
C TYR A 489 5.16 -9.36 -0.59
N PHE A 490 4.19 -8.56 -1.06
CA PHE A 490 4.28 -7.82 -2.32
C PHE A 490 4.73 -6.37 -2.15
N GLY A 491 4.74 -5.85 -0.92
CA GLY A 491 5.16 -4.48 -0.63
C GLY A 491 4.41 -3.44 -1.48
N PRO A 492 5.12 -2.54 -2.19
CA PRO A 492 4.51 -1.52 -3.06
C PRO A 492 3.57 -2.07 -4.14
N PHE A 493 3.64 -3.36 -4.49
CA PHE A 493 2.76 -3.99 -5.49
C PHE A 493 1.54 -4.68 -4.90
N ALA A 494 1.31 -4.65 -3.59
CA ALA A 494 0.19 -5.34 -2.99
C ALA A 494 -1.15 -4.97 -3.65
N GLY A 495 -1.36 -3.69 -3.98
CA GLY A 495 -2.54 -3.24 -4.73
C GLY A 495 -2.63 -3.82 -6.14
N ARG A 496 -1.51 -3.92 -6.87
CA ARG A 496 -1.45 -4.51 -8.22
C ARG A 496 -1.68 -6.02 -8.18
N ALA A 497 -1.10 -6.70 -7.20
CA ALA A 497 -1.29 -8.12 -6.96
C ALA A 497 -2.75 -8.43 -6.62
N TYR A 498 -3.36 -7.64 -5.74
CA TYR A 498 -4.77 -7.78 -5.40
C TYR A 498 -5.69 -7.56 -6.62
N ARG A 499 -5.46 -6.50 -7.41
CA ARG A 499 -6.22 -6.24 -8.64
C ARG A 499 -6.09 -7.36 -9.67
N SER A 500 -4.86 -7.84 -9.90
CA SER A 500 -4.59 -8.96 -10.81
C SER A 500 -5.32 -10.22 -10.38
N ALA A 501 -5.44 -10.45 -9.08
CA ALA A 501 -6.21 -11.56 -8.53
C ALA A 501 -7.73 -11.37 -8.70
N MET A 502 -8.23 -10.13 -8.66
CA MET A 502 -9.65 -9.78 -8.75
C MET A 502 -10.18 -9.59 -10.19
N ALA A 503 -9.35 -9.67 -11.22
CA ALA A 503 -9.71 -9.37 -12.62
C ALA A 503 -10.66 -10.38 -13.30
N ASN A 504 -11.51 -11.07 -12.54
CA ASN A 504 -12.51 -11.99 -13.08
C ASN A 504 -13.72 -11.21 -13.63
N SER A 505 -14.11 -11.53 -14.87
CA SER A 505 -15.20 -10.87 -15.62
C SER A 505 -16.58 -10.93 -14.95
N SER A 506 -16.77 -11.77 -13.94
CA SER A 506 -18.03 -11.89 -13.20
C SER A 506 -18.20 -10.88 -12.06
N ILE A 507 -17.13 -10.18 -11.65
CA ILE A 507 -17.17 -9.23 -10.53
C ILE A 507 -17.77 -7.87 -10.94
N TYR A 508 -17.76 -7.54 -12.24
CA TYR A 508 -18.35 -6.31 -12.79
C TYR A 508 -19.79 -6.49 -13.30
N ASN A 509 -20.50 -7.54 -12.85
CA ASN A 509 -21.94 -7.68 -13.09
C ASN A 509 -22.82 -6.83 -12.17
N ASN A 510 -22.23 -6.10 -11.21
CA ASN A 510 -22.92 -4.93 -10.68
C ASN A 510 -22.91 -3.86 -11.77
N LYS A 511 -24.09 -3.42 -12.19
CA LYS A 511 -24.30 -2.34 -13.15
C LYS A 511 -23.48 -1.11 -12.75
N VAL A 512 -22.22 -1.05 -13.21
CA VAL A 512 -21.53 0.23 -13.41
C VAL A 512 -22.27 0.83 -14.59
N LYS A 513 -23.23 1.71 -14.29
CA LYS A 513 -23.93 2.48 -15.32
C LYS A 513 -22.84 3.23 -16.08
N ASN A 514 -22.74 2.93 -17.38
CA ASN A 514 -21.93 3.71 -18.28
C ASN A 514 -22.62 5.05 -18.47
N ILE A 515 -21.93 6.07 -18.02
CA ILE A 515 -22.23 7.47 -18.19
C ILE A 515 -21.21 7.94 -19.21
N HIS A 516 -21.57 8.87 -20.08
CA HIS A 516 -20.73 9.42 -21.16
C HIS A 516 -20.88 8.73 -22.52
N THR A 517 -22.07 8.87 -23.09
CA THR A 517 -22.20 9.32 -24.48
C THR A 517 -23.22 10.45 -24.57
N VAL A 518 -22.90 11.63 -24.03
CA VAL A 518 -23.46 12.90 -24.53
C VAL A 518 -22.41 13.99 -24.34
N SER A 519 -21.94 14.58 -25.45
CA SER A 519 -21.02 15.70 -25.45
C SER A 519 -21.68 16.95 -24.84
N LEU A 520 -20.97 17.67 -23.98
CA LEU A 520 -21.36 18.97 -23.42
C LEU A 520 -21.72 20.04 -24.50
N GLY A 521 -21.32 19.83 -25.75
CA GLY A 521 -21.63 20.73 -26.87
C GLY A 521 -23.11 20.80 -27.27
N GLN A 522 -23.96 19.86 -26.81
CA GLN A 522 -25.41 19.89 -27.07
C GLN A 522 -26.23 20.55 -25.95
N THR A 523 -25.64 20.78 -24.77
CA THR A 523 -26.34 21.38 -23.62
C THR A 523 -26.20 22.91 -23.55
N CYS A 524 -25.23 23.51 -24.25
CA CYS A 524 -25.07 24.97 -24.26
C CYS A 524 -25.99 25.75 -25.23
N ASN A 525 -26.82 25.08 -26.04
CA ASN A 525 -27.77 25.74 -26.96
C ASN A 525 -29.24 25.74 -26.48
N MET A 526 -29.55 25.29 -25.26
CA MET A 526 -30.93 25.26 -24.75
C MET A 526 -31.30 26.37 -23.75
N ASN A 527 -30.39 27.30 -23.44
CA ASN A 527 -30.66 28.41 -22.51
C ASN A 527 -30.72 29.81 -23.16
N GLN A 528 -30.96 29.91 -24.47
CA GLN A 528 -31.22 31.20 -25.15
C GLN A 528 -32.65 31.38 -25.68
N SER A 529 -33.62 30.57 -25.26
CA SER A 529 -35.01 30.79 -25.66
C SER A 529 -35.98 30.50 -24.52
N LYS A 530 -36.09 31.45 -23.60
CA LYS A 530 -37.30 31.70 -22.77
C LYS A 530 -37.19 33.05 -22.05
N GLU A 531 -37.08 34.12 -22.84
CA GLU A 531 -37.66 35.42 -22.51
C GLU A 531 -38.52 35.86 -23.71
N ARG A 532 -39.81 35.53 -23.64
CA ARG A 532 -40.96 36.33 -24.09
C ARG A 532 -42.26 35.59 -23.78
#